data_AF-A0A136PDS3-F1
#
_entry.id   AF-A0A136PDS3-F1
#
_cell.length_a   1.000
_cell.length_b   1.000
_cell.length_c   1.000
_cell.angle_alpha   90.00
_cell.angle_beta   90.00
_cell.angle_gamma   90.00
#
_symmetry.space_group_name_H-M   'P 1'
#
loop_
_entity.id
_entity.type
_entity.pdbx_description
1 polymer ?
#
loop_
_entity_poly.entity_id
_entity_poly.type
_entity_poly.pdbx_seq_one_letter_code
_entity_poly.pdbx_strand_id
1 'polypeptide(L)'
;MKKKKQVDPELKQMLTELEEVADKLGYKVRYEKGNFAGGYCVLKESRLLVVNSRNEIERRIIIVSKSLKEIGIDDIYVKPNIRELIEKESSRKLKDNEEVTENAEETE
;
A
#
# COMPACT_ATOMS: atom_id res chain seq x y z
N MET A 1 20.12 -5.90 22.05
CA MET A 1 18.85 -5.28 22.48
C MET A 1 18.09 -4.78 21.25
N LYS A 2 16.96 -5.41 20.91
CA LYS A 2 16.17 -5.07 19.71
C LYS A 2 15.54 -3.68 19.93
N LYS A 3 15.97 -2.66 19.17
CA LYS A 3 15.41 -1.30 19.26
C LYS A 3 13.90 -1.39 18.97
N LYS A 4 13.07 -0.99 19.94
CA LYS A 4 11.63 -0.80 19.75
C LYS A 4 11.48 0.19 18.58
N LYS A 5 11.02 -0.29 17.43
CA LYS A 5 10.78 0.53 16.23
C LYS A 5 9.60 1.45 16.56
N GLN A 6 9.89 2.63 17.09
CA GLN A 6 8.89 3.69 17.22
C GLN A 6 8.42 3.98 15.81
N VAL A 7 7.12 3.79 15.55
CA VAL A 7 6.55 4.12 14.24
C VAL A 7 6.59 5.63 14.13
N ASP A 8 7.36 6.12 13.16
CA ASP A 8 7.57 7.55 12.95
C ASP A 8 6.22 8.26 12.72
N PRO A 9 5.86 9.29 13.49
CA PRO A 9 4.57 9.97 13.37
C PRO A 9 4.37 10.57 11.97
N GLU A 10 5.46 10.94 11.30
CA GLU A 10 5.44 11.49 9.95
C GLU A 10 4.95 10.45 8.92
N LEU A 11 5.41 9.19 9.03
CA LEU A 11 4.96 8.10 8.15
C LEU A 11 3.47 7.80 8.31
N LYS A 12 2.94 7.92 9.53
CA LYS A 12 1.49 7.77 9.76
C LYS A 12 0.70 8.86 9.06
N GLN A 13 1.15 10.10 9.19
CA GLN A 13 0.50 11.22 8.54
C GLN A 13 0.54 11.07 7.01
N MET A 14 1.70 10.71 6.44
CA MET A 14 1.83 10.44 5.01
C MET A 14 0.86 9.36 4.53
N LEU A 15 0.74 8.26 5.28
CA LEU A 15 -0.20 7.19 4.93
C LEU A 15 -1.65 7.67 4.96
N THR A 16 -2.05 8.41 6.01
CA THR A 16 -3.40 8.98 6.10
C THR A 16 -3.70 9.92 4.94
N GLU A 17 -2.75 10.78 4.55
CA GLU A 17 -2.95 11.69 3.41
C GLU A 17 -3.09 10.91 2.08
N LEU A 18 -2.39 9.78 1.92
CA LEU A 18 -2.57 8.90 0.76
C LEU A 18 -3.95 8.21 0.76
N GLU A 19 -4.43 7.78 1.93
CA GLU A 19 -5.78 7.20 2.07
C GLU A 19 -6.87 8.22 1.72
N GLU A 20 -6.71 9.48 2.12
CA GLU A 20 -7.64 10.56 1.74
C GLU A 20 -7.67 10.80 0.23
N VAL A 21 -6.52 10.70 -0.44
CA VAL A 21 -6.43 10.79 -1.91
C VAL A 21 -7.19 9.62 -2.55
N ALA A 22 -7.04 8.40 -2.03
CA ALA A 22 -7.79 7.25 -2.51
C ALA A 22 -9.30 7.45 -2.33
N ASP A 23 -9.74 7.92 -1.17
CA ASP A 23 -11.16 8.18 -0.87
C ASP A 23 -11.75 9.23 -1.81
N LYS A 24 -11.01 10.30 -2.11
CA LYS A 24 -11.41 11.33 -3.09
C LYS A 24 -11.56 10.80 -4.51
N LEU A 25 -10.80 9.78 -4.90
CA LEU A 25 -10.95 9.06 -6.17
C LEU A 25 -12.13 8.07 -6.14
N GLY A 26 -12.80 7.94 -5.00
CA GLY A 26 -13.89 6.99 -4.76
C GLY A 26 -13.39 5.59 -4.44
N TYR A 27 -12.11 5.44 -4.05
CA TYR A 27 -11.53 4.17 -3.65
C TYR A 27 -11.46 4.03 -2.13
N LYS A 28 -12.02 2.96 -1.59
CA LYS A 28 -11.91 2.67 -0.15
C LYS A 28 -10.67 1.83 0.14
N VAL A 29 -9.82 2.30 1.05
CA VAL A 29 -8.67 1.53 1.54
C VAL A 29 -9.13 0.58 2.65
N ARG A 30 -8.88 -0.72 2.49
CA ARG A 30 -9.15 -1.75 3.51
C ARG A 30 -7.91 -2.53 3.88
N TYR A 31 -7.75 -2.73 5.17
CA TYR A 31 -6.65 -3.48 5.75
C TYR A 31 -7.09 -4.90 6.08
N GLU A 32 -6.55 -5.87 5.35
CA GLU A 32 -6.90 -7.28 5.50
C GLU A 32 -5.70 -8.14 5.88
N LYS A 33 -5.95 -9.24 6.61
CA LYS A 33 -4.94 -10.25 6.94
C LYS A 33 -4.96 -11.33 5.88
N GLY A 34 -4.17 -11.20 4.82
CA GLY A 34 -4.04 -12.23 3.78
C GLY A 34 -2.60 -12.70 3.55
N ASN A 35 -2.44 -13.72 2.71
CA ASN A 35 -1.14 -14.26 2.30
C ASN A 35 -0.56 -13.58 1.03
N PHE A 36 -0.98 -12.35 0.74
CA PHE A 36 -0.45 -11.57 -0.37
C PHE A 36 0.65 -10.63 0.13
N ALA A 37 1.84 -10.71 -0.47
CA ALA A 37 3.01 -9.93 -0.09
C ALA A 37 2.84 -8.43 -0.37
N GLY A 38 2.01 -8.09 -1.34
CA GLY A 38 1.73 -6.71 -1.72
C GLY A 38 1.19 -6.68 -3.14
N GLY A 39 0.08 -6.00 -3.30
CA GLY A 39 -0.61 -5.88 -4.58
C GLY A 39 -1.96 -5.23 -4.34
N TYR A 40 -2.30 -4.29 -5.20
CA TYR A 40 -3.63 -3.72 -5.23
C TYR A 40 -4.51 -4.72 -5.99
N CYS A 41 -5.47 -5.34 -5.30
CA CYS A 41 -6.64 -5.80 -6.04
C CYS A 41 -7.56 -4.60 -6.12
N VAL A 42 -7.36 -3.75 -7.14
CA VAL A 42 -8.41 -2.82 -7.53
C VAL A 42 -9.50 -3.68 -8.14
N LEU A 43 -10.47 -4.04 -7.32
CA LEU A 43 -11.78 -4.44 -7.83
C LEU A 43 -12.35 -3.18 -8.49
N LYS A 44 -12.05 -2.97 -9.79
CA LYS A 44 -12.47 -1.78 -10.54
C LYS A 44 -13.98 -1.55 -10.42
N GLU A 45 -14.73 -2.64 -10.30
CA GLU A 45 -16.18 -2.64 -10.07
C GLU A 45 -16.57 -2.15 -8.67
N SER A 46 -15.81 -2.50 -7.63
CA SER A 46 -16.10 -2.15 -6.23
C SER A 46 -15.30 -0.96 -5.69
N ARG A 47 -14.38 -0.39 -6.49
CA ARG A 47 -13.44 0.67 -6.10
C ARG A 47 -12.84 0.44 -4.72
N LEU A 48 -12.28 -0.74 -4.52
CA LEU A 48 -11.70 -1.15 -3.25
C LEU A 48 -10.19 -1.30 -3.42
N LEU A 49 -9.41 -0.74 -2.49
CA LEU A 49 -7.97 -0.92 -2.39
C LEU A 49 -7.65 -1.75 -1.16
N VAL A 50 -7.19 -2.98 -1.35
CA VAL A 50 -6.85 -3.88 -0.25
C VAL A 50 -5.35 -3.84 0.05
N VAL A 51 -5.00 -3.58 1.30
CA VAL A 51 -3.62 -3.50 1.79
C VAL A 51 -3.42 -4.52 2.91
N ASN A 52 -2.32 -5.28 2.87
CA ASN A 52 -2.05 -6.27 3.91
C ASN A 52 -1.73 -5.59 5.25
N SER A 53 -2.53 -5.87 6.29
CA SER A 53 -2.35 -5.29 7.62
C SER A 53 -1.08 -5.76 8.33
N ARG A 54 -0.42 -6.82 7.84
CA ARG A 54 0.85 -7.33 8.37
C ARG A 54 2.06 -6.52 7.89
N ASN A 55 1.90 -5.73 6.82
CA ASN A 55 2.98 -4.91 6.29
C ASN A 55 3.35 -3.77 7.25
N GLU A 56 4.64 -3.43 7.30
CA GLU A 56 5.11 -2.23 7.97
C GLU A 56 4.61 -0.97 7.26
N ILE A 57 4.57 0.16 7.97
CA ILE A 57 3.95 1.39 7.47
C ILE A 57 4.62 1.90 6.18
N GLU A 58 5.94 1.80 6.09
CA GLU A 58 6.71 2.16 4.89
C GLU A 58 6.27 1.33 3.67
N ARG A 59 6.08 0.02 3.86
CA ARG A 59 5.61 -0.87 2.79
C ARG A 59 4.16 -0.55 2.39
N ARG A 60 3.31 -0.18 3.34
CA ARG A 60 1.93 0.27 3.04
C ARG A 60 1.94 1.55 2.20
N ILE A 61 2.77 2.53 2.57
CA ILE A 61 2.95 3.78 1.80
C ILE A 61 3.33 3.45 0.36
N ILE A 62 4.33 2.59 0.14
CA ILE A 62 4.74 2.19 -1.21
C ILE A 62 3.58 1.55 -1.99
N ILE A 63 2.83 0.64 -1.36
CA ILE A 63 1.70 -0.05 -2.00
C ILE A 63 0.60 0.96 -2.38
N VAL A 64 0.18 1.82 -1.44
CA VAL A 64 -0.88 2.80 -1.69
C VAL A 64 -0.43 3.80 -2.76
N SER A 65 0.81 4.31 -2.69
CA SER A 65 1.36 5.22 -3.70
C SER A 65 1.36 4.62 -5.10
N LYS A 66 1.79 3.35 -5.27
CA LYS A 66 1.71 2.65 -6.57
C LYS A 66 0.28 2.58 -7.08
N SER A 67 -0.64 2.18 -6.21
CA SER A 67 -2.05 2.04 -6.53
C SER A 67 -2.65 3.37 -7.00
N LEU A 68 -2.37 4.46 -6.29
CA LEU A 68 -2.82 5.81 -6.66
C LEU A 68 -2.23 6.25 -8.00
N LYS A 69 -0.95 5.96 -8.25
CA LYS A 69 -0.31 6.27 -9.53
C LYS A 69 -0.98 5.53 -10.69
N GLU A 70 -1.36 4.27 -10.51
CA GLU A 70 -2.04 3.45 -11.52
C GLU A 70 -3.51 3.81 -11.71
N ILE A 71 -4.20 4.20 -10.64
CA ILE A 71 -5.58 4.72 -10.70
C ILE A 71 -5.62 6.05 -11.45
N GLY A 72 -4.57 6.86 -11.30
CA GLY A 72 -4.51 8.23 -11.81
C GLY A 72 -5.04 9.21 -10.76
N ILE A 73 -4.28 10.28 -10.53
CA ILE A 73 -4.60 11.33 -9.55
C ILE A 73 -4.82 12.70 -10.19
N ASP A 74 -4.91 12.74 -11.52
CA ASP A 74 -4.96 13.98 -12.29
C ASP A 74 -6.34 14.66 -12.26
N ASP A 75 -7.39 13.87 -12.01
CA ASP A 75 -8.77 14.36 -11.92
C ASP A 75 -9.12 14.99 -10.57
N ILE A 76 -8.19 14.97 -9.60
CA ILE A 76 -8.42 15.52 -8.26
C ILE A 76 -7.28 16.44 -7.83
N TYR A 77 -7.60 17.37 -6.94
CA TYR A 77 -6.58 18.16 -6.26
C TYR A 77 -5.85 17.30 -5.22
N VAL A 78 -4.55 17.13 -5.43
CA VAL A 78 -3.61 16.47 -4.50
C VAL A 78 -2.54 17.49 -4.10
N LYS A 79 -2.24 17.56 -2.80
CA LYS A 79 -1.19 18.45 -2.30
C LYS A 79 0.15 18.16 -3.00
N PRO A 80 0.98 19.17 -3.32
CA PRO A 80 2.25 18.97 -4.02
C PRO A 80 3.16 17.93 -3.35
N ASN A 81 3.31 17.98 -2.02
CA ASN A 81 4.15 17.05 -1.25
C ASN A 81 3.66 15.60 -1.38
N ILE A 82 2.34 15.38 -1.42
CA ILE A 82 1.75 14.03 -1.55
C ILE A 82 1.86 13.54 -2.99
N ARG A 83 1.68 14.42 -3.97
CA ARG A 83 1.91 14.09 -5.39
C ARG A 83 3.37 13.64 -5.59
N GLU A 84 4.33 14.39 -5.06
CA GLU A 84 5.75 14.02 -5.11
C GLU A 84 6.02 12.68 -4.40
N LEU A 85 5.41 12.44 -3.24
CA LEU A 85 5.49 11.15 -2.54
C LEU A 85 4.98 10.00 -3.40
N ILE A 86 3.84 10.16 -4.08
CA ILE A 86 3.27 9.14 -4.96
C ILE A 86 4.23 8.81 -6.10
N GLU A 87 4.79 9.81 -6.78
CA GLU A 87 5.76 9.64 -7.87
C GLU A 87 7.05 8.94 -7.38
N LYS A 88 7.59 9.39 -6.24
CA LYS A 88 8.82 8.88 -5.67
C LYS A 88 8.70 7.42 -5.22
N GLU A 89 7.62 7.10 -4.51
CA GLU A 89 7.41 5.78 -3.93
C GLU A 89 6.90 4.77 -4.97
N SER A 90 6.14 5.21 -5.97
CA SER A 90 5.67 4.33 -7.05
C SER A 90 6.82 3.73 -7.87
N SER A 91 7.93 4.46 -8.00
CA SER A 91 9.14 4.00 -8.69
C SER A 91 10.01 3.04 -7.86
N ARG A 92 9.72 2.83 -6.57
CA ARG A 92 10.50 1.91 -5.73
C ARG A 92 10.16 0.46 -6.06
N LYS A 93 11.20 -0.38 -6.25
CA LYS A 93 11.00 -1.84 -6.31
C LYS A 93 10.54 -2.32 -4.94
N LEU A 94 9.41 -3.03 -4.91
CA LEU A 94 9.07 -3.84 -3.74
C LEU A 94 10.10 -4.96 -3.74
N LYS A 95 10.95 -5.01 -2.71
CA LYS A 95 11.73 -6.22 -2.47
C LYS A 95 10.75 -7.22 -1.92
N ASP A 96 10.24 -8.09 -2.78
CA ASP A 96 9.54 -9.27 -2.32
C ASP A 96 10.56 -10.12 -1.58
N ASN A 97 10.51 -10.07 -0.25
CA ASN A 97 11.09 -11.15 0.53
C ASN A 97 10.16 -12.34 0.30
N GLU A 98 10.44 -13.11 -0.75
CA GLU A 98 9.92 -14.46 -0.92
C GLU A 98 10.30 -15.25 0.34
N GLU A 99 9.31 -15.50 1.17
CA GLU A 99 9.24 -16.73 1.94
C GLU A 99 7.80 -17.21 1.83
N VAL A 100 7.42 -17.55 0.58
CA VAL A 100 6.36 -18.51 0.35
C VAL A 100 7.03 -19.85 0.59
N THR A 101 6.88 -20.42 1.79
CA THR A 101 7.10 -21.85 1.96
C THR A 101 5.94 -22.54 1.25
N GLU A 102 6.17 -22.82 -0.03
CA GLU A 102 5.47 -23.86 -0.75
C GLU A 102 5.77 -25.17 -0.02
N ASN A 103 4.81 -25.66 0.75
CA ASN A 103 4.77 -27.05 1.18
C ASN A 103 3.33 -27.51 0.97
N ALA A 104 3.04 -27.87 -0.27
CA ALA A 104 1.95 -28.75 -0.63
C ALA A 104 2.53 -29.84 -1.55
N GLU A 105 3.11 -30.87 -0.94
CA GLU A 105 3.17 -32.24 -1.50
C GLU A 105 2.40 -33.11 -0.50
N GLU A 106 1.14 -33.41 -0.80
CA GLU A 106 0.67 -34.57 -1.57
C GLU A 106 0.47 -35.79 -0.66
N THR A 107 -0.80 -36.18 -0.55
CA THR A 107 -1.31 -37.36 0.14
C THR A 107 -1.25 -38.56 -0.80
N GLU A 108 -0.64 -39.66 -0.35
CA GLU A 108 -1.01 -41.04 -0.70
C GLU A 108 -1.05 -41.90 0.56
#